data_AF-A0A971PQW7-F1
#
_entry.id   AF-A0A971PQW7-F1
#
_cell.length_a   1.000
_cell.length_b   1.000
_cell.length_c   1.000
_cell.angle_alpha   90.00
_cell.angle_beta   90.00
_cell.angle_gamma   90.00
#
_symmetry.space_group_name_H-M   'P 1'
#
loop_
_entity.id
_entity.type
_entity.pdbx_description
1 polymer ?
#
loop_
_entity_poly.entity_id
_entity_poly.type
_entity_poly.pdbx_seq_one_letter_code
_entity_poly.pdbx_strand_id
1 'polypeptide(L)'
;MEALAVLVTMGIVVIVGVTAAVAVLLLRRHRRAAQAAPPEDALFGADALDLDAVFSSVEAEEVESRRKLIATRLDLLRRHRVPLRRLSGAPGKAVARLGFADGTVLLARSRSPGDMATVVRLQRQGSVVVGQYAEHPDGLSLDLTSAGGTCTVIAVGLDQAD
;
A
#
# COMPACT_ATOMS: atom_id res chain seq x y z
N MET A 1 13.82 72.65 -20.87
CA MET A 1 13.28 71.89 -19.71
C MET A 1 11.87 71.36 -19.98
N GLU A 2 11.04 72.01 -20.80
CA GLU A 2 9.64 71.58 -21.02
C GLU A 2 9.46 70.36 -21.95
N ALA A 3 10.33 70.16 -22.94
CA ALA A 3 10.20 69.03 -23.89
C ALA A 3 10.41 67.64 -23.24
N LEU A 4 11.18 67.56 -22.15
CA LEU A 4 11.46 66.30 -21.45
C LEU A 4 10.26 65.87 -20.58
N ALA A 5 9.49 66.83 -20.05
CA ALA A 5 8.32 66.56 -19.20
C ALA A 5 7.12 66.01 -20.00
N VAL A 6 6.93 66.48 -21.25
CA VAL A 6 5.86 66.02 -22.15
C VAL A 6 6.10 64.58 -22.62
N LEU A 7 7.35 64.19 -22.83
CA LEU A 7 7.70 62.85 -23.30
C LEU A 7 7.56 61.78 -22.18
N VAL A 8 7.88 62.15 -20.93
CA VAL A 8 7.67 61.29 -19.76
C VAL A 8 6.19 61.11 -19.45
N THR A 9 5.38 62.17 -19.56
CA THR A 9 3.92 62.09 -19.32
C THR A 9 3.18 61.29 -20.39
N MET A 10 3.54 61.43 -21.68
CA MET A 10 3.01 60.56 -22.74
C MET A 10 3.40 59.09 -22.54
N GLY A 11 4.62 58.80 -22.11
CA GLY A 11 5.07 57.44 -21.83
C GLY A 11 4.25 56.75 -20.73
N ILE A 12 3.93 57.48 -19.65
CA ILE A 12 3.12 56.95 -18.54
C ILE A 12 1.67 56.69 -18.98
N VAL A 13 1.06 57.57 -19.78
CA VAL A 13 -0.31 57.38 -20.27
C VAL A 13 -0.43 56.14 -21.18
N VAL A 14 0.57 55.89 -22.02
CA VAL A 14 0.60 54.69 -22.88
C VAL A 14 0.77 53.41 -22.04
N ILE A 15 1.66 53.42 -21.03
CA ILE A 15 1.86 52.27 -20.15
C ILE A 15 0.59 51.96 -19.33
N VAL A 16 -0.11 52.98 -18.82
CA VAL A 16 -1.38 52.80 -18.09
C VAL A 16 -2.49 52.30 -19.02
N GLY A 17 -2.56 52.81 -20.25
CA GLY A 17 -3.53 52.34 -21.25
C GLY A 17 -3.32 50.87 -21.64
N VAL A 18 -2.07 50.45 -21.84
CA VAL A 18 -1.74 49.06 -22.20
C VAL A 18 -1.99 48.10 -21.04
N THR A 19 -1.65 48.48 -19.80
CA THR A 19 -1.91 47.63 -18.63
C THR A 19 -3.41 47.47 -18.35
N ALA A 20 -4.21 48.53 -18.52
CA ALA A 20 -5.67 48.44 -18.40
C ALA A 20 -6.28 47.55 -19.50
N ALA A 21 -5.82 47.66 -20.74
CA ALA A 21 -6.30 46.82 -21.85
C ALA A 21 -5.96 45.33 -21.64
N VAL A 22 -4.75 45.03 -21.16
CA VAL A 22 -4.33 43.66 -20.83
C VAL A 22 -5.13 43.10 -19.65
N ALA A 23 -5.37 43.90 -18.60
CA ALA A 23 -6.19 43.49 -17.46
C ALA A 23 -7.63 43.17 -17.88
N VAL A 24 -8.24 44.00 -18.74
CA VAL A 24 -9.59 43.77 -19.28
C VAL A 24 -9.64 42.52 -20.16
N LEU A 25 -8.61 42.25 -20.96
CA LEU A 25 -8.50 41.05 -21.77
C LEU A 25 -8.36 39.78 -20.92
N LEU A 26 -7.55 39.83 -19.86
CA LEU A 26 -7.40 38.74 -18.90
C LEU A 26 -8.68 38.49 -18.11
N LEU A 27 -9.37 39.55 -17.66
CA LEU A 27 -10.67 39.45 -16.98
C LEU A 27 -11.75 38.88 -17.91
N ARG A 28 -11.78 39.28 -19.20
CA ARG A 28 -12.71 38.71 -20.18
C ARG A 28 -12.39 37.25 -20.50
N ARG A 29 -11.11 36.87 -20.56
CA ARG A 29 -10.68 35.47 -20.73
C ARG A 29 -11.09 34.62 -19.52
N HIS A 30 -10.89 35.12 -18.31
CA HIS A 30 -11.34 34.44 -17.08
C HIS A 30 -12.86 34.32 -17.00
N ARG A 31 -13.62 35.37 -17.39
CA ARG A 31 -15.09 35.29 -17.43
C ARG A 31 -15.62 34.31 -18.47
N ARG A 32 -14.95 34.19 -19.63
CA ARG A 32 -15.28 33.16 -20.63
C ARG A 32 -14.91 31.76 -20.17
N ALA A 33 -13.80 31.60 -19.45
CA ALA A 33 -13.42 30.33 -18.82
C ALA A 33 -14.41 29.94 -17.69
N ALA A 34 -14.89 30.91 -16.90
CA ALA A 34 -15.90 30.69 -15.87
C ALA A 34 -17.29 30.38 -16.45
N GLN A 35 -17.64 30.94 -17.62
CA GLN A 35 -18.87 30.58 -18.34
C GLN A 35 -18.79 29.24 -19.07
N ALA A 36 -17.59 28.71 -19.28
CA ALA A 36 -17.34 27.37 -19.82
C ALA A 36 -17.07 26.34 -18.71
N ALA A 37 -17.16 26.73 -17.43
CA ALA A 37 -17.00 25.82 -16.31
C ALA A 37 -18.19 24.84 -16.30
N PRO A 38 -17.94 23.52 -16.31
CA PRO A 38 -18.98 22.52 -16.04
C PRO A 38 -19.58 22.78 -14.65
N PRO A 39 -20.83 22.35 -14.39
CA PRO A 39 -21.42 22.45 -13.05
C PRO A 39 -20.47 21.85 -12.02
N GLU A 40 -20.29 22.53 -10.88
CA GLU A 40 -19.30 22.19 -9.85
C GLU A 40 -19.44 20.73 -9.36
N ASP A 41 -20.66 20.18 -9.38
CA ASP A 41 -20.96 18.77 -9.09
C ASP A 41 -20.28 17.76 -10.03
N ALA A 42 -19.99 18.15 -11.28
CA ALA A 42 -19.30 17.30 -12.26
C ALA A 42 -17.78 17.25 -12.03
N LEU A 43 -17.19 18.25 -11.36
CA LEU A 43 -15.76 18.28 -11.04
C LEU A 43 -15.49 17.38 -9.81
N PHE A 44 -16.29 17.50 -8.76
CA PHE A 44 -16.12 16.69 -7.54
C PHE A 44 -16.47 15.20 -7.74
N GLY A 45 -17.42 14.86 -8.62
CA GLY A 45 -17.78 13.46 -8.90
C GLY A 45 -16.75 12.73 -9.76
N ALA A 46 -16.15 13.40 -10.73
CA ALA A 46 -15.08 12.83 -11.57
C ALA A 46 -13.79 12.65 -10.75
N ASP A 47 -13.41 13.65 -9.95
CA ASP A 47 -12.24 13.58 -9.07
C ASP A 47 -12.37 12.47 -8.01
N ALA A 48 -13.59 12.18 -7.52
CA ALA A 48 -13.82 11.11 -6.55
C ALA A 48 -13.65 9.70 -7.15
N LEU A 49 -14.10 9.48 -8.39
CA LEU A 49 -13.89 8.21 -9.10
C LEU A 49 -12.43 8.00 -9.48
N ASP A 50 -11.74 9.07 -9.87
CA ASP A 50 -10.31 9.04 -10.16
C ASP A 50 -9.49 8.72 -8.89
N LEU A 51 -9.88 9.28 -7.74
CA LEU A 51 -9.26 8.94 -6.46
C LEU A 51 -9.50 7.48 -6.06
N ASP A 52 -10.73 6.96 -6.20
CA ASP A 52 -11.05 5.56 -5.90
C ASP A 52 -10.26 4.57 -6.77
N ALA A 53 -10.10 4.91 -8.06
CA ALA A 53 -9.26 4.15 -8.98
C ALA A 53 -7.78 4.18 -8.56
N VAL A 54 -7.27 5.34 -8.14
CA VAL A 54 -5.89 5.48 -7.61
C VAL A 54 -5.72 4.68 -6.33
N PHE A 55 -6.63 4.78 -5.35
CA PHE A 55 -6.57 4.00 -4.11
C PHE A 55 -6.60 2.50 -4.39
N SER A 56 -7.50 2.03 -5.26
CA SER A 56 -7.57 0.63 -5.68
C SER A 56 -6.27 0.14 -6.30
N SER A 57 -5.61 0.98 -7.12
CA SER A 57 -4.31 0.63 -7.71
C SER A 57 -3.20 0.50 -6.68
N VAL A 58 -3.18 1.39 -5.68
CA VAL A 58 -2.20 1.38 -4.58
C VAL A 58 -2.43 0.19 -3.66
N GLU A 59 -3.68 -0.13 -3.32
CA GLU A 59 -4.01 -1.32 -2.52
C GLU A 59 -3.56 -2.60 -3.21
N ALA A 60 -3.78 -2.71 -4.53
CA ALA A 60 -3.30 -3.85 -5.32
C ALA A 60 -1.77 -3.96 -5.31
N GLU A 61 -1.07 -2.83 -5.50
CA GLU A 61 0.41 -2.78 -5.44
C GLU A 61 0.93 -3.15 -4.04
N GLU A 62 0.26 -2.69 -2.99
CA GLU A 62 0.63 -3.00 -1.61
C GLU A 62 0.44 -4.49 -1.30
N VAL A 63 -0.69 -5.08 -1.74
CA VAL A 63 -0.96 -6.52 -1.58
C VAL A 63 0.10 -7.36 -2.30
N GLU A 64 0.47 -6.98 -3.52
CA GLU A 64 1.51 -7.67 -4.29
C GLU A 64 2.88 -7.54 -3.63
N SER A 65 3.25 -6.32 -3.22
CA SER A 65 4.52 -6.04 -2.54
C SER A 65 4.63 -6.81 -1.23
N ARG A 66 3.54 -6.86 -0.44
CA ARG A 66 3.45 -7.64 0.79
C ARG A 66 3.61 -9.14 0.52
N ARG A 67 2.94 -9.68 -0.51
CA ARG A 67 3.07 -11.08 -0.92
C ARG A 67 4.52 -11.43 -1.31
N LYS A 68 5.18 -10.58 -2.11
CA LYS A 68 6.60 -10.75 -2.49
C LYS A 68 7.52 -10.77 -1.27
N LEU A 69 7.27 -9.91 -0.30
CA LEU A 69 8.07 -9.83 0.92
C LEU A 69 7.89 -11.09 1.78
N ILE A 70 6.65 -11.56 1.99
CA ILE A 70 6.39 -12.82 2.69
C ILE A 70 7.07 -13.98 1.95
N ALA A 71 6.92 -14.07 0.62
CA ALA A 71 7.55 -15.13 -0.19
C ALA A 71 9.07 -15.13 -0.03
N THR A 72 9.71 -13.96 -0.06
CA THR A 72 11.16 -13.82 0.15
C THR A 72 11.59 -14.37 1.51
N ARG A 73 10.84 -14.07 2.58
CA ARG A 73 11.13 -14.59 3.93
C ARG A 73 10.88 -16.09 4.04
N LEU A 74 9.78 -16.59 3.48
CA LEU A 74 9.50 -18.03 3.44
C LEU A 74 10.60 -18.79 2.70
N ASP A 75 11.17 -18.20 1.64
CA ASP A 75 12.25 -18.81 0.90
C ASP A 75 13.53 -18.96 1.74
N LEU A 76 13.86 -17.95 2.56
CA LEU A 76 14.97 -18.03 3.52
C LEU A 76 14.71 -19.09 4.59
N LEU A 77 13.52 -19.08 5.21
CA LEU A 77 13.13 -20.05 6.23
C LEU A 77 13.20 -21.49 5.72
N ARG A 78 12.71 -21.72 4.49
CA ARG A 78 12.75 -23.01 3.80
C ARG A 78 14.17 -23.46 3.48
N ARG A 79 14.96 -22.62 2.81
CA ARG A 79 16.32 -22.96 2.37
C ARG A 79 17.24 -23.27 3.53
N HIS A 80 17.14 -22.51 4.62
CA HIS A 80 17.96 -22.70 5.81
C HIS A 80 17.34 -23.65 6.85
N ARG A 81 16.17 -24.22 6.56
CA ARG A 81 15.39 -25.08 7.47
C ARG A 81 15.30 -24.47 8.87
N VAL A 82 14.96 -23.18 8.94
CA VAL A 82 14.92 -22.44 10.20
C VAL A 82 13.80 -23.01 11.07
N PRO A 83 14.11 -23.45 12.32
CA PRO A 83 13.12 -24.08 13.17
C PRO A 83 12.15 -23.07 13.79
N LEU A 84 10.88 -23.46 13.87
CA LEU A 84 9.84 -22.78 14.63
C LEU A 84 10.14 -22.89 16.12
N ARG A 85 10.22 -21.74 16.81
CA ARG A 85 10.55 -21.64 18.24
C ARG A 85 9.37 -21.22 19.09
N ARG A 86 8.54 -20.32 18.59
CA ARG A 86 7.43 -19.73 19.36
C ARG A 86 6.14 -19.80 18.56
N LEU A 87 5.06 -20.13 19.25
CA LEU A 87 3.70 -20.02 18.74
C LEU A 87 2.86 -19.27 19.77
N SER A 88 2.29 -18.14 19.39
CA SER A 88 1.46 -17.31 20.27
C SER A 88 0.23 -16.79 19.52
N GLY A 89 -0.79 -16.33 20.27
CA GLY A 89 -1.97 -15.73 19.67
C GLY A 89 -1.66 -14.41 18.97
N ALA A 90 -2.37 -14.13 17.87
CA ALA A 90 -2.36 -12.84 17.19
C ALA A 90 -3.75 -12.19 17.28
N PRO A 91 -3.84 -10.85 17.15
CA PRO A 91 -5.12 -10.19 16.91
C PRO A 91 -5.75 -10.74 15.62
N GLY A 92 -6.99 -11.24 15.71
CA GLY A 92 -7.72 -11.79 14.57
C GLY A 92 -8.18 -13.24 14.78
N LYS A 93 -9.30 -13.59 14.16
CA LYS A 93 -9.90 -14.93 14.31
C LYS A 93 -9.00 -15.98 13.65
N ALA A 94 -8.62 -17.00 14.43
CA ALA A 94 -7.83 -18.15 13.97
C ALA A 94 -6.45 -17.79 13.39
N VAL A 95 -5.86 -16.65 13.80
CA VAL A 95 -4.51 -16.23 13.44
C VAL A 95 -3.56 -16.41 14.62
N ALA A 96 -2.37 -16.91 14.35
CA ALA A 96 -1.29 -17.07 15.31
C ALA A 96 0.01 -16.45 14.79
N ARG A 97 0.89 -16.07 15.70
CA ARG A 97 2.28 -15.70 15.43
C ARG A 97 3.14 -16.95 15.45
N LEU A 98 3.89 -17.17 14.38
CA LEU A 98 4.89 -18.22 14.25
C LEU A 98 6.27 -17.59 14.28
N GLY A 99 6.96 -17.68 15.41
CA GLY A 99 8.29 -17.13 15.60
C GLY A 99 9.38 -18.17 15.32
N PHE A 100 10.23 -17.88 14.33
CA PHE A 100 11.33 -18.74 13.89
C PHE A 100 12.65 -18.35 14.55
N ALA A 101 13.63 -19.26 14.50
CA ALA A 101 14.92 -19.08 15.16
C ALA A 101 15.83 -17.99 14.58
N ASP A 102 15.56 -17.55 13.34
CA ASP A 102 16.26 -16.43 12.70
C ASP A 102 15.66 -15.06 13.08
N GLY A 103 14.67 -15.05 13.97
CA GLY A 103 13.94 -13.85 14.38
C GLY A 103 12.73 -13.51 13.50
N THR A 104 12.49 -14.23 12.39
CA THR A 104 11.31 -14.00 11.55
C THR A 104 10.04 -14.37 12.32
N VAL A 105 9.04 -13.48 12.32
CA VAL A 105 7.70 -13.77 12.85
C VAL A 105 6.68 -13.70 11.72
N LEU A 106 5.99 -14.81 11.50
CA LEU A 106 4.95 -14.95 10.48
C LEU A 106 3.57 -14.93 11.13
N LEU A 107 2.64 -14.15 10.59
CA LEU A 107 1.22 -14.26 10.92
C LEU A 107 0.60 -15.37 10.07
N ALA A 108 0.11 -16.41 10.71
CA ALA A 108 -0.46 -17.58 10.05
C ALA A 108 -1.90 -17.84 10.51
N ARG A 109 -2.79 -18.05 9.54
CA ARG A 109 -4.17 -18.44 9.74
C ARG A 109 -4.33 -19.95 9.58
N SER A 110 -5.19 -20.55 10.39
CA SER A 110 -5.63 -21.95 10.22
C SER A 110 -6.49 -22.10 8.96
N ARG A 111 -6.32 -23.19 8.22
CA ARG A 111 -7.24 -23.57 7.13
C ARG A 111 -8.49 -24.26 7.68
N SER A 112 -8.32 -25.03 8.74
CA SER A 112 -9.36 -25.80 9.42
C SER A 112 -9.27 -25.63 10.93
N PRO A 113 -10.40 -25.80 11.66
CA PRO A 113 -10.36 -25.89 13.11
C PRO A 113 -9.37 -26.98 13.56
N GLY A 114 -8.45 -26.63 14.45
CA GLY A 114 -7.46 -27.56 15.00
C GLY A 114 -6.07 -27.54 14.34
N ASP A 115 -5.87 -26.80 13.25
CA ASP A 115 -4.55 -26.71 12.60
C ASP A 115 -3.48 -26.16 13.56
N MET A 116 -3.77 -25.06 14.29
CA MET A 116 -2.81 -24.53 15.27
C MET A 116 -2.51 -25.54 16.38
N ALA A 117 -3.49 -26.32 16.83
CA ALA A 117 -3.27 -27.37 17.81
C ALA A 117 -2.37 -28.48 17.24
N THR A 118 -2.52 -28.78 15.94
CA THR A 118 -1.63 -29.69 15.22
C THR A 118 -0.21 -29.14 15.09
N VAL A 119 -0.02 -27.85 14.79
CA VAL A 119 1.30 -27.23 14.75
C VAL A 119 1.98 -27.31 16.12
N VAL A 120 1.25 -27.01 17.21
CA VAL A 120 1.77 -27.15 18.58
C VAL A 120 2.15 -28.61 18.88
N ARG A 121 1.32 -29.57 18.48
CA ARG A 121 1.63 -31.01 18.65
C ARG A 121 2.92 -31.39 17.92
N LEU A 122 3.05 -30.98 16.65
CA LEU A 122 4.25 -31.24 15.84
C LEU A 122 5.49 -30.58 16.44
N GLN A 123 5.37 -29.37 16.99
CA GLN A 123 6.46 -28.66 17.66
C GLN A 123 6.93 -29.38 18.93
N ARG A 124 6.02 -30.01 19.68
CA ARG A 124 6.37 -30.83 20.86
C ARG A 124 7.04 -32.15 20.50
N GLN A 125 6.75 -32.69 19.31
CA GLN A 125 7.34 -33.93 18.82
C GLN A 125 8.70 -33.73 18.16
N GLY A 126 9.06 -32.50 17.80
CA GLY A 126 10.36 -32.19 17.24
C GLY A 126 10.44 -30.83 16.56
N SER A 127 11.51 -30.63 15.80
CA SER A 127 11.72 -29.40 15.05
C SER A 127 10.72 -29.28 13.89
N VAL A 128 9.91 -28.23 13.93
CA VAL A 128 9.02 -27.84 12.84
C VAL A 128 9.74 -26.81 11.97
N VAL A 129 9.77 -27.01 10.66
CA VAL A 129 10.39 -26.10 9.68
C VAL A 129 9.43 -25.86 8.52
N VAL A 130 9.66 -24.76 7.78
CA VAL A 130 8.94 -24.50 6.53
C VAL A 130 9.35 -25.53 5.48
N GLY A 131 8.36 -26.23 4.93
CA GLY A 131 8.45 -27.15 3.80
C GLY A 131 8.23 -26.40 2.49
N GLN A 132 7.16 -26.73 1.77
CA GLN A 132 6.77 -26.00 0.55
C GLN A 132 5.82 -24.84 0.87
N TYR A 133 5.73 -23.89 -0.06
CA TYR A 133 4.68 -22.88 -0.04
C TYR A 133 4.19 -22.58 -1.45
N ALA A 134 2.95 -22.13 -1.57
CA ALA A 134 2.27 -21.83 -2.82
C ALA A 134 1.31 -20.65 -2.65
N GLU A 135 0.89 -20.05 -3.75
CA GLU A 135 -0.11 -18.99 -3.75
C GLU A 135 -1.46 -19.50 -3.26
N HIS A 136 -2.18 -18.63 -2.54
CA HIS A 136 -3.53 -18.89 -2.05
C HIS A 136 -4.35 -17.57 -2.08
N PRO A 137 -5.67 -17.61 -2.30
CA PRO A 137 -6.48 -16.39 -2.31
C PRO A 137 -6.29 -15.52 -1.06
N ASP A 138 -6.23 -16.15 0.11
CA ASP A 138 -6.07 -15.47 1.41
C ASP A 138 -4.62 -15.14 1.80
N GLY A 139 -3.61 -15.48 0.98
CA GLY A 139 -2.20 -15.29 1.34
C GLY A 139 -1.25 -16.28 0.65
N LEU A 140 -0.30 -16.84 1.40
CA LEU A 140 0.54 -17.93 0.91
C LEU A 140 0.25 -19.20 1.73
N SER A 141 -0.18 -20.26 1.06
CA SER A 141 -0.30 -21.58 1.70
C SER A 141 1.09 -22.11 1.97
N LEU A 142 1.40 -22.48 3.21
CA LEU A 142 2.70 -23.05 3.57
C LEU A 142 2.55 -24.34 4.36
N ASP A 143 3.43 -25.28 4.08
CA ASP A 143 3.53 -26.54 4.79
C ASP A 143 4.55 -26.40 5.92
N LEU A 144 4.10 -26.70 7.13
CA LEU A 144 4.94 -26.84 8.31
C LEU A 144 5.24 -28.32 8.48
N THR A 145 6.52 -28.68 8.37
CA THR A 145 6.98 -30.08 8.34
C THR A 145 7.80 -30.40 9.58
N SER A 146 7.59 -31.58 10.15
CA SER A 146 8.46 -32.17 11.16
C SER A 146 8.57 -33.68 10.95
N ALA A 147 9.39 -34.37 11.74
CA ALA A 147 9.46 -35.83 11.72
C ALA A 147 8.11 -36.50 12.05
N GLY A 148 7.22 -35.81 12.78
CA GLY A 148 5.91 -36.31 13.19
C GLY A 148 4.78 -36.07 12.18
N GLY A 149 5.05 -35.38 11.06
CA GLY A 149 4.07 -35.12 10.02
C GLY A 149 4.14 -33.71 9.44
N THR A 150 3.09 -33.34 8.72
CA THR A 150 2.96 -32.03 8.05
C THR A 150 1.63 -31.39 8.40
N CYS A 151 1.61 -30.06 8.47
CA CYS A 151 0.40 -29.26 8.65
C CYS A 151 0.45 -28.03 7.76
N THR A 152 -0.61 -27.77 7.00
CA THR A 152 -0.66 -26.62 6.10
C THR A 152 -1.42 -25.46 6.75
N VAL A 153 -0.85 -24.26 6.69
CA VAL A 153 -1.44 -23.02 7.21
C VAL A 153 -1.35 -21.91 6.15
N ILE A 154 -2.08 -20.81 6.32
CA ILE A 154 -2.01 -19.66 5.41
C ILE A 154 -1.21 -18.53 6.04
N ALA A 155 -0.05 -18.18 5.48
CA ALA A 155 0.66 -16.96 5.82
C ALA A 155 -0.11 -15.75 5.29
N VAL A 156 -0.49 -14.86 6.20
CA VAL A 156 -1.26 -13.65 5.90
C VAL A 156 -0.45 -12.37 6.12
N GLY A 157 0.72 -12.46 6.74
CA GLY A 157 1.56 -11.31 7.02
C GLY A 157 2.85 -11.66 7.74
N LEU A 158 3.66 -10.63 7.97
CA LEU A 158 4.78 -10.67 8.90
C LEU A 158 4.46 -9.82 10.12
N ASP A 159 5.08 -10.18 11.24
CA ASP A 159 5.07 -9.37 12.45
C ASP A 159 6.51 -9.09 12.89
N GLN A 160 6.67 -8.16 13.81
CA GLN A 160 7.93 -7.95 14.50
C GLN A 160 8.04 -8.93 15.68
N ALA A 161 9.28 -9.28 16.04
CA ALA A 161 9.51 -9.96 17.30
C ALA A 161 9.30 -8.97 18.45
N ASP A 162 8.58 -9.39 19.49
CA ASP A 162 8.47 -8.66 20.76
C ASP A 162 9.84 -8.45 21.42
#